data_AF-A0A1F8ZZK2-F1
#
_entry.id   AF-A0A1F8ZZK2-F1
#
_cell.length_a   1.000
_cell.length_b   1.000
_cell.length_c   1.000
_cell.angle_alpha   90.00
_cell.angle_beta   90.00
_cell.angle_gamma   90.00
#
_symmetry.space_group_name_H-M   'P 1'
#
loop_
_entity.id
_entity.type
_entity.pdbx_description
1 polymer ?
#
loop_
_entity_poly.entity_id
_entity_poly.type
_entity_poly.pdbx_seq_one_letter_code
_entity_poly.pdbx_strand_id
1 'polypeptide(L)'
;MPKLIPSRKFLEDVEGLRADPLLRKKLAKSLNLLGTNPLHPGLHLERIINDPTAWSARIDRRLRLSFDPQEFLPAGNPDWSAPLLLLRILDHDDLYKHPR
;
A
#
# COMPACT_ATOMS: atom_id res chain seq x y z
N MET A 1 2.89 -7.36 14.20
CA MET A 1 1.96 -6.64 13.31
C MET A 1 2.66 -5.36 12.89
N PRO A 2 2.76 -5.06 11.58
CA PRO A 2 3.60 -3.97 11.12
C PRO A 2 3.04 -2.61 11.50
N LYS A 3 3.92 -1.68 11.84
CA LYS A 3 3.56 -0.26 11.97
C LYS A 3 3.42 0.34 10.58
N LEU A 4 2.28 0.97 10.30
CA LEU A 4 2.06 1.70 9.05
C LEU A 4 2.53 3.15 9.21
N ILE A 5 3.48 3.58 8.38
CA ILE A 5 4.08 4.92 8.43
C ILE A 5 3.64 5.68 7.18
N PRO A 6 2.82 6.73 7.29
CA PRO A 6 2.39 7.48 6.12
C PRO A 6 3.51 8.39 5.59
N SER A 7 3.71 8.39 4.27
CA SER A 7 4.49 9.44 3.61
C SER A 7 3.66 10.73 3.46
N ARG A 8 4.33 11.84 3.14
CA ARG A 8 3.66 13.10 2.83
C ARG A 8 2.71 12.97 1.63
N LYS A 9 3.16 12.35 0.54
CA LYS A 9 2.35 12.18 -0.67
C LYS A 9 1.15 11.26 -0.43
N PHE A 10 1.30 10.23 0.40
CA PHE A 10 0.18 9.40 0.83
C PHE A 10 -0.89 10.23 1.55
N LEU A 11 -0.49 11.13 2.46
CA LEU A 11 -1.44 12.01 3.14
C LEU A 11 -2.16 12.96 2.17
N GLU A 12 -1.43 13.50 1.18
CA GLU A 12 -2.02 14.32 0.11
C GLU A 12 -3.06 13.53 -0.71
N ASP A 13 -2.75 12.28 -1.08
CA ASP A 13 -3.68 11.40 -1.79
C ASP A 13 -4.93 11.08 -0.93
N VAL A 14 -4.76 10.87 0.38
CA VAL A 14 -5.89 10.63 1.32
C VAL A 14 -6.82 11.84 1.40
N GLU A 15 -6.28 13.05 1.45
CA GLU A 15 -7.10 14.28 1.41
C GLU A 15 -7.87 14.40 0.10
N GLY A 16 -7.28 13.99 -1.03
CA GLY A 16 -7.98 13.91 -2.32
C GLY A 16 -9.19 12.98 -2.31
N LEU A 17 -9.19 11.94 -1.47
CA LEU A 17 -10.30 11.00 -1.31
C LEU A 17 -11.35 11.46 -0.29
N ARG A 18 -11.16 12.61 0.37
CA ARG A 18 -12.00 13.05 1.49
C ARG A 18 -13.49 13.13 1.15
N ALA A 19 -13.81 13.53 -0.08
CA ALA A 19 -15.16 13.71 -0.59
C ALA A 19 -15.88 12.38 -0.92
N ASP A 20 -15.17 11.26 -1.03
CA ASP A 20 -15.76 9.95 -1.35
C ASP A 20 -15.78 9.03 -0.11
N PRO A 21 -16.91 8.93 0.62
CA PRO A 21 -16.99 8.12 1.83
C PRO A 21 -16.87 6.61 1.55
N LEU A 22 -17.22 6.15 0.34
CA LEU A 22 -17.12 4.74 -0.02
C LEU A 22 -15.65 4.34 -0.23
N LEU A 23 -14.88 5.15 -0.95
CA LEU A 23 -13.45 4.93 -1.13
C LEU A 23 -12.68 5.02 0.19
N ARG A 24 -13.03 5.98 1.06
CA ARG A 24 -12.44 6.07 2.41
C ARG A 24 -12.67 4.81 3.23
N LYS A 25 -13.88 4.23 3.19
CA LYS A 25 -14.19 2.97 3.88
C LYS A 25 -13.35 1.81 3.34
N LYS A 26 -13.18 1.71 2.02
CA LYS A 26 -12.34 0.68 1.39
C LYS A 26 -10.86 0.85 1.74
N LEU A 27 -10.36 2.08 1.74
CA LEU A 27 -9.00 2.40 2.16
C LEU A 27 -8.79 1.99 3.63
N ALA A 28 -9.67 2.41 4.54
CA ALA A 28 -9.58 2.06 5.95
C ALA A 28 -9.59 0.54 6.17
N LYS A 29 -10.44 -0.20 5.43
CA LYS A 29 -10.44 -1.67 5.45
C LYS A 29 -9.09 -2.24 5.01
N SER A 30 -8.53 -1.71 3.93
CA SER A 30 -7.25 -2.19 3.36
C SER A 30 -6.09 -1.89 4.30
N LEU A 31 -6.05 -0.70 4.90
CA LEU A 31 -5.06 -0.34 5.93
C LEU A 31 -5.19 -1.22 7.18
N ASN A 32 -6.42 -1.50 7.63
CA ASN A 32 -6.64 -2.39 8.76
C ASN A 32 -6.13 -3.80 8.47
N LEU A 33 -6.43 -4.34 7.29
CA LEU A 33 -5.88 -5.62 6.86
C LEU A 33 -4.35 -5.57 6.78
N LEU A 34 -3.77 -4.53 6.18
CA LEU A 34 -2.33 -4.41 6.06
C LEU A 34 -1.63 -4.31 7.43
N GLY A 35 -2.25 -3.66 8.41
CA GLY A 35 -1.71 -3.56 9.77
C GLY A 35 -1.91 -4.82 10.62
N THR A 36 -2.94 -5.63 10.36
CA THR A 36 -3.29 -6.79 11.19
C THR A 36 -2.91 -8.13 10.58
N ASN A 37 -3.06 -8.28 9.27
CA ASN A 37 -2.72 -9.46 8.49
C ASN A 37 -2.26 -9.04 7.08
N PRO A 38 -0.99 -8.62 6.92
CA PRO A 38 -0.45 -8.16 5.64
C PRO A 38 -0.59 -9.18 4.51
N LEU A 39 -0.58 -10.47 4.84
CA LEU A 39 -0.68 -11.58 3.88
C LEU A 39 -2.13 -11.98 3.60
N HIS A 40 -3.12 -11.20 4.04
CA HIS A 40 -4.52 -11.49 3.77
C HIS A 40 -4.78 -11.51 2.26
N PRO A 41 -5.41 -12.58 1.70
CA PRO A 41 -5.54 -12.77 0.25
C PRO A 41 -6.31 -11.63 -0.45
N GLY A 42 -7.24 -10.98 0.26
CA GLY A 42 -7.98 -9.83 -0.25
C GLY A 42 -7.12 -8.57 -0.51
N LEU A 43 -5.90 -8.50 0.01
CA LEU A 43 -4.97 -7.41 -0.30
C LEU A 43 -4.33 -7.55 -1.67
N HIS A 44 -4.33 -8.76 -2.26
CA HIS A 44 -3.70 -9.05 -3.56
C HIS A 44 -2.32 -8.37 -3.69
N LEU A 45 -1.41 -8.73 -2.78
CA LEU A 45 -0.08 -8.14 -2.74
C LEU A 45 0.68 -8.46 -4.02
N GLU A 46 1.20 -7.41 -4.65
CA GLU A 46 1.97 -7.51 -5.89
C GLU A 46 3.23 -6.65 -5.77
N ARG A 47 4.39 -7.22 -6.13
CA ARG A 47 5.64 -6.47 -6.23
C ARG A 47 5.57 -5.54 -7.45
N ILE A 48 5.94 -4.27 -7.29
CA ILE A 48 5.93 -3.32 -8.39
C ILE A 48 7.15 -3.59 -9.27
N ILE A 49 6.94 -3.94 -10.53
CA ILE A 49 8.03 -4.35 -11.45
C ILE A 49 9.02 -3.19 -11.68
N ASN A 50 8.50 -1.96 -11.79
CA ASN A 50 9.30 -0.77 -12.09
C ASN A 50 9.98 -0.17 -10.84
N ASP A 51 9.66 -0.66 -9.65
CA ASP A 51 10.32 -0.30 -8.40
C ASP A 51 10.46 -1.57 -7.54
N PRO A 52 11.59 -2.27 -7.62
CA PRO A 52 11.76 -3.58 -7.01
C PRO A 52 11.73 -3.54 -5.48
N THR A 53 11.79 -2.37 -4.85
CA THR A 53 11.67 -2.22 -3.40
C THR A 53 10.22 -1.99 -2.97
N ALA A 54 9.36 -1.48 -3.86
CA ALA A 54 7.98 -1.18 -3.55
C ALA A 54 7.02 -2.32 -3.89
N TRP A 55 5.93 -2.36 -3.13
CA TRP A 55 4.83 -3.29 -3.24
C TRP A 55 3.52 -2.54 -3.37
N SER A 56 2.51 -3.24 -3.87
CA SER A 56 1.15 -2.71 -3.98
C SER A 56 0.15 -3.64 -3.32
N ALA A 57 -0.86 -3.02 -2.71
CA ALA A 57 -2.05 -3.69 -2.20
C ALA A 57 -3.29 -3.13 -2.90
N ARG A 58 -4.27 -3.99 -3.16
CA ARG A 58 -5.54 -3.61 -3.76
C ARG A 58 -6.45 -2.93 -2.74
N ILE A 59 -6.88 -1.71 -3.07
CA ILE A 59 -7.97 -1.03 -2.33
C ILE A 59 -9.30 -1.38 -2.97
N ASP A 60 -9.38 -1.29 -4.30
CA ASP A 60 -10.53 -1.72 -5.08
C ASP A 60 -10.14 -2.12 -6.51
N ARG A 61 -11.10 -2.20 -7.44
CA ARG A 61 -10.79 -2.58 -8.83
C ARG A 61 -9.81 -1.60 -9.49
N ARG A 62 -9.94 -0.29 -9.22
CA ARG A 62 -9.16 0.78 -9.83
C ARG A 62 -7.96 1.16 -8.98
N LEU A 63 -8.17 1.40 -7.69
CA LEU A 63 -7.16 1.98 -6.81
C LEU A 63 -6.25 0.93 -6.17
N ARG A 64 -4.99 1.32 -5.99
CA ARG A 64 -3.91 0.58 -5.35
C ARG A 64 -3.24 1.47 -4.32
N LEU A 65 -2.82 0.85 -3.22
CA LEU A 65 -1.94 1.43 -2.21
C LEU A 65 -0.52 0.96 -2.53
N SER A 66 0.40 1.87 -2.84
CA SER A 66 1.83 1.53 -2.90
C SER A 66 2.49 1.72 -1.54
N PHE A 67 3.41 0.83 -1.19
CA PHE A 67 4.13 0.88 0.07
C PHE A 67 5.50 0.19 -0.04
N ASP A 68 6.41 0.53 0.87
CA ASP A 68 7.77 0.00 0.92
C ASP A 68 8.00 -0.75 2.25
N PRO A 69 8.23 -2.07 2.21
CA PRO A 69 8.67 -2.83 3.38
C PRO A 69 10.07 -2.39 3.79
N GLN A 70 10.20 -1.84 4.99
CA GLN A 70 11.47 -1.25 5.44
C GLN A 70 12.55 -2.32 5.71
N GLU A 71 12.16 -3.58 5.86
CA GLU A 71 13.08 -4.68 6.13
C GLU A 71 12.75 -5.90 5.26
N PHE A 72 13.80 -6.65 4.93
CA PHE A 72 13.73 -7.87 4.15
C PHE A 72 14.43 -9.00 4.90
N LEU A 73 13.83 -10.19 4.85
CA LEU A 73 14.43 -11.40 5.38
C LEU A 73 15.67 -11.78 4.54
N PRO A 74 16.63 -12.57 5.09
CA PRO A 74 17.82 -13.00 4.35
C PRO A 74 17.53 -13.71 3.02
N ALA A 75 16.35 -14.32 2.90
CA ALA A 75 15.86 -14.96 1.66
C ALA A 75 15.37 -13.96 0.59
N GLY A 76 15.39 -12.65 0.85
CA GLY A 76 14.98 -11.59 -0.07
C GLY A 76 13.48 -11.28 -0.09
N ASN A 77 12.68 -11.97 0.73
CA ASN A 77 11.26 -11.65 0.91
C ASN A 77 11.10 -10.51 1.93
N PRO A 78 10.09 -9.63 1.77
CA PRO A 78 9.78 -8.63 2.78
C PRO A 78 9.53 -9.25 4.16
N ASP A 79 10.02 -8.60 5.20
CA ASP A 79 9.56 -8.88 6.56
C ASP A 79 8.23 -8.17 6.78
N TRP A 80 7.13 -8.91 6.65
CA TRP A 80 5.77 -8.39 6.84
C TRP A 80 5.45 -8.00 8.28
N SER A 81 6.34 -8.30 9.23
CA SER A 81 6.21 -7.87 10.63
C SER A 81 6.88 -6.51 10.89
N ALA A 82 7.82 -6.10 10.03
CA ALA A 82 8.54 -4.85 10.10
C ALA A 82 7.67 -3.65 9.65
N PRO A 83 8.07 -2.41 9.96
CA PRO A 83 7.31 -1.23 9.52
C PRO A 83 7.14 -1.17 8.00
N LEU A 84 5.97 -0.68 7.58
CA LEU A 84 5.63 -0.46 6.17
C LEU A 84 5.49 1.05 5.94
N LEU A 85 6.27 1.60 5.03
CA LEU A 85 6.15 3.00 4.60
C LEU A 85 5.08 3.10 3.51
N LEU A 86 3.97 3.77 3.79
CA LEU A 86 2.89 4.00 2.81
C LEU A 86 3.30 5.13 1.86
N LEU A 87 3.40 4.83 0.57
CA LEU A 87 3.96 5.75 -0.42
C LEU A 87 2.86 6.59 -1.09
N ARG A 88 1.93 5.95 -1.80
CA ARG A 88 0.89 6.62 -2.60
C ARG A 88 -0.42 5.83 -2.65
N ILE A 89 -1.51 6.50 -3.00
CA ILE A 89 -2.73 5.87 -3.52
C ILE A 89 -2.89 6.28 -4.98
N LEU A 90 -2.85 5.31 -5.88
CA LEU A 90 -2.85 5.52 -7.33
C LEU A 90 -3.84 4.57 -8.00
N ASP A 91 -4.23 4.84 -9.23
CA ASP A 91 -4.80 3.78 -10.07
C ASP A 91 -3.70 2.87 -10.64
N HIS A 92 -4.12 1.76 -11.27
CA HIS A 92 -3.20 0.75 -11.76
C HIS A 92 -2.20 1.29 -12.78
N ASP A 93 -2.62 2.17 -13.69
CA ASP A 93 -1.74 2.67 -14.75
C ASP A 93 -0.72 3.67 -14.19
N ASP A 94 -1.17 4.55 -13.30
CA ASP A 94 -0.31 5.54 -12.65
C ASP A 94 0.70 4.88 -11.70
N LEU A 95 0.34 3.75 -11.07
CA LEU A 95 1.24 2.96 -10.24
C LEU A 95 2.50 2.54 -10.99
N TYR A 96 2.40 2.14 -12.26
CA TYR A 96 3.57 1.70 -13.03
C TYR A 96 4.33 2.85 -13.68
N LYS A 97 3.73 4.04 -13.82
CA LYS A 97 4.41 5.23 -14.34
C LYS A 97 5.16 5.96 -13.23
N HIS A 98 4.52 6.15 -12.08
CA HIS A 98 5.02 6.98 -10.96
C HIS A 98 4.69 6.35 -9.59
N PRO A 99 5.33 5.22 -9.22
CA PRO A 99 5.00 4.47 -8.00
C PRO A 99 5.24 5.22 -6.66
N ARG A 100 6.00 6.32 -6.68
CA ARG A 100 6.44 7.10 -5.51
C ARG A 100 6.04 8.57 -5.57
#